data_AF-A0A2G4FZH8-F1
#
_entry.id   AF-A0A2G4FZH8-F1
#
_cell.length_a   1.000
_cell.length_b   1.000
_cell.length_c   1.000
_cell.angle_alpha   90.00
_cell.angle_beta   90.00
_cell.angle_gamma   90.00
#
_symmetry.space_group_name_H-M   'P 1'
#
loop_
_entity.id
_entity.type
_entity.pdbx_description
1 polymer ?
#
loop_
_entity_poly.entity_id
_entity_poly.type
_entity_poly.pdbx_seq_one_letter_code
_entity_poly.pdbx_strand_id
1 'polypeptide(L)' 'MSDPLMLAQVLAAMPEEERFILTLHYLRSKSSAEIAELLSVPVRAVDAVIASAKARLSGLLGL' A
#
# COMPACT_ATOMS: atom_id res chain seq x y z
N MET A 1 26.42 0.84 9.15
CA MET A 1 25.74 -0.36 8.65
C MET A 1 24.41 0.09 8.09
N SER A 2 24.29 0.17 6.77
CA SER A 2 23.01 0.45 6.13
C SER A 2 22.28 -0.87 6.06
N ASP A 3 21.64 -1.27 7.16
CA ASP A 3 20.67 -2.35 7.08
C ASP A 3 19.63 -1.90 6.04
N PRO A 4 19.47 -2.61 4.92
CA PRO A 4 18.36 -2.32 4.02
C PRO A 4 17.12 -2.51 4.89
N LEU A 5 16.40 -1.42 5.17
CA LEU A 5 15.10 -1.46 5.82
C LEU A 5 14.32 -2.57 5.13
N MET A 6 14.23 -3.72 5.79
CA MET A 6 13.69 -4.93 5.17
C MET A 6 12.28 -4.54 4.78
N LEU A 7 11.86 -4.84 3.55
CA LEU A 7 10.53 -4.51 3.05
C LEU A 7 9.43 -4.88 4.08
N ALA A 8 9.64 -5.95 4.84
CA ALA A 8 8.80 -6.35 5.97
C ALA A 8 8.70 -5.31 7.10
N GLN A 9 9.79 -4.67 7.51
CA GLN A 9 9.79 -3.60 8.53
C GLN A 9 9.10 -2.34 8.02
N VAL A 10 9.35 -1.99 6.75
CA VAL A 10 8.67 -0.87 6.08
C VAL A 10 7.16 -1.10 6.04
N LEU A 11 6.74 -2.29 5.59
CA LEU A 11 5.32 -2.69 5.56
C LEU A 11 4.71 -2.78 6.97
N ALA A 12 5.47 -3.22 7.97
CA ALA A 12 5.02 -3.28 9.36
C ALA A 12 4.74 -1.89 9.95
N ALA A 13 5.49 -0.86 9.52
CA ALA A 13 5.27 0.53 9.91
C ALA A 13 4.07 1.21 9.21
N MET A 14 3.49 0.57 8.19
CA MET A 14 2.32 1.09 7.49
C MET A 14 1.03 0.79 8.27
N PRO A 15 0.01 1.66 8.20
CA PRO A 15 -1.35 1.34 8.61
C PRO A 15 -1.84 0.04 7.97
N GLU A 16 -2.65 -0.72 8.71
CA GLU A 16 -3.17 -2.01 8.25
C GLU A 16 -3.95 -1.88 6.94
N GLU A 17 -4.73 -0.80 6.80
CA GLU A 17 -5.51 -0.50 5.60
C GLU A 17 -4.62 -0.30 4.36
N GLU A 18 -3.53 0.46 4.49
CA GLU A 18 -2.56 0.65 3.41
C GLU A 18 -1.90 -0.70 3.03
N ARG A 19 -1.53 -1.51 4.02
CA ARG A 19 -0.89 -2.82 3.79
C ARG A 19 -1.82 -3.79 3.08
N PHE A 20 -3.10 -3.81 3.48
CA PHE A 20 -4.11 -4.68 2.89
C PHE A 20 -4.34 -4.30 1.41
N ILE A 21 -4.54 -3.02 1.13
CA ILE A 21 -4.75 -2.52 -0.23
C ILE A 21 -3.51 -2.75 -1.10
N LEU A 22 -2.30 -2.48 -0.59
CA LEU A 22 -1.06 -2.77 -1.31
C LEU A 22 -0.88 -4.26 -1.60
N THR A 23 -1.26 -5.14 -0.67
CA THR A 23 -1.20 -6.59 -0.87
C THR A 23 -2.13 -7.02 -2.02
N LEU A 24 -3.37 -6.54 -2.01
CA LEU A 24 -4.31 -6.86 -3.10
C LEU A 24 -3.83 -6.29 -4.44
N HIS A 25 -3.28 -5.08 -4.43
CA HIS A 25 -2.86 -4.40 -5.65
C HIS A 25 -1.57 -4.99 -6.25
N TYR A 26 -0.53 -5.18 -5.42
CA TYR A 26 0.80 -5.58 -5.89
C TYR A 26 1.07 -7.08 -5.82
N LEU A 27 0.53 -7.81 -4.83
CA LEU A 27 0.74 -9.25 -4.70
C LEU A 27 -0.34 -10.08 -5.39
N ARG A 28 -1.57 -9.57 -5.46
CA ARG A 28 -2.70 -10.24 -6.12
C ARG A 28 -3.07 -9.61 -7.47
N SER A 29 -2.33 -8.60 -7.92
CA SER A 29 -2.52 -7.91 -9.20
C SER A 29 -3.95 -7.40 -9.45
N LYS A 30 -4.71 -7.07 -8.38
CA LYS A 30 -6.06 -6.53 -8.51
C LYS A 30 -6.00 -5.04 -8.86
N SER A 31 -6.87 -4.60 -9.76
CA SER A 31 -7.07 -3.18 -10.05
C SER A 31 -7.74 -2.46 -8.88
N SER A 32 -7.58 -1.12 -8.81
CA SER A 32 -8.28 -0.30 -7.80
C SER A 32 -9.80 -0.51 -7.83
N ALA A 33 -10.37 -0.72 -9.02
CA ALA A 33 -11.80 -0.99 -9.19
C ALA A 33 -12.23 -2.32 -8.58
N GLU A 34 -11.48 -3.40 -8.82
CA GLU A 34 -11.75 -4.71 -8.22
C GLU A 34 -11.58 -4.70 -6.69
N ILE A 35 -10.61 -3.94 -6.18
CA ILE A 35 -10.40 -3.77 -4.73
C ILE A 35 -11.56 -2.99 -4.12
N ALA A 36 -12.01 -1.93 -4.78
CA ALA A 36 -13.12 -1.10 -4.34
C ALA A 36 -14.43 -1.91 -4.28
N GLU A 37 -14.68 -2.74 -5.28
CA GLU A 37 -15.82 -3.66 -5.30
C GLU A 37 -15.73 -4.70 -4.17
N LEU A 38 -14.56 -5.33 -3.99
CA LEU A 38 -14.32 -6.32 -2.93
C LEU A 38 -14.54 -5.75 -1.52
N LEU A 39 -14.11 -4.51 -1.30
CA LEU A 39 -14.21 -3.82 -0.01
C LEU A 39 -15.52 -3.04 0.16
N SER A 40 -16.38 -2.99 -0.87
CA SER A 40 -17.61 -2.17 -0.89
C SER A 40 -17.35 -0.69 -0.58
N VAL A 41 -16.26 -0.14 -1.11
CA VAL A 41 -15.86 1.28 -0.95
C VAL A 41 -15.75 1.98 -2.30
N PRO A 42 -15.78 3.32 -2.37
CA PRO A 42 -15.55 4.04 -3.61
C PRO A 42 -14.12 3.85 -4.15
N VAL A 43 -13.97 3.72 -5.47
CA VAL A 43 -12.64 3.59 -6.13
C VAL A 43 -11.69 4.73 -5.74
N ARG A 44 -12.20 5.97 -5.65
CA ARG A 44 -11.44 7.14 -5.20
C ARG A 44 -10.80 6.97 -3.81
N ALA A 45 -11.43 6.20 -2.92
CA ALA A 45 -10.88 5.93 -1.59
C ALA A 45 -9.69 4.98 -1.68
N VAL A 46 -9.82 3.92 -2.48
CA VAL A 46 -8.72 2.98 -2.75
C VAL A 46 -7.53 3.70 -3.39
N ASP A 47 -7.77 4.55 -4.39
CA ASP A 47 -6.71 5.32 -5.05
C ASP A 47 -6.01 6.29 -4.08
N ALA A 48 -6.76 6.96 -3.20
CA ALA A 48 -6.19 7.82 -2.17
C ALA A 48 -5.29 7.04 -1.20
N VAL A 49 -5.70 5.85 -0.80
CA VAL A 49 -4.89 4.97 0.07
C VAL A 49 -3.64 4.49 -0.67
N ILE A 50 -3.73 4.08 -1.95
CA ILE A 50 -2.57 3.70 -2.75
C ILE A 50 -1.58 4.87 -2.89
N ALA A 51 -2.07 6.08 -3.12
CA ALA A 51 -1.24 7.27 -3.22
C ALA A 51 -0.53 7.59 -1.89
N SER A 52 -1.26 7.55 -0.77
CA SER A 52 -0.69 7.70 0.59
C SER A 52 0.38 6.65 0.86
N ALA A 53 0.07 5.39 0.56
CA ALA A 53 0.95 4.25 0.76
C ALA A 53 2.25 4.39 -0.06
N LYS A 54 2.16 4.81 -1.33
CA LYS A 54 3.33 5.10 -2.17
C LYS A 54 4.17 6.24 -1.63
N ALA A 55 3.55 7.37 -1.25
CA ALA A 55 4.26 8.50 -0.69
C ALA A 55 5.01 8.12 0.61
N ARG A 56 4.38 7.29 1.45
CA ARG A 56 5.01 6.76 2.66
C ARG A 56 6.17 5.82 2.33
N LEU A 57 6.00 4.91 1.36
CA LEU A 57 7.07 4.03 0.90
C LEU A 57 8.26 4.82 0.37
N SER A 58 8.03 5.84 -0.46
CA SER A 58 9.08 6.75 -0.93
C SER A 58 9.80 7.44 0.23
N GLY A 59 9.05 7.99 1.20
CA GLY A 59 9.64 8.62 2.38
C GLY A 59 10.46 7.67 3.26
N LEU A 60 10.03 6.42 3.41
CA LEU A 60 10.76 5.40 4.19
C LEU A 60 11.99 4.85 3.46
N LEU A 61 11.95 4.80 2.13
CA LEU A 61 13.07 4.34 1.29
C LEU A 61 14.04 5.48 0.92
N GLY A 62 13.68 6.73 1.21
CA GLY A 62 14.48 7.91 0.86
C GLY A 62 14.54 8.18 -0.65
N LEU A 63 13.48 7.82 -1.38
CA LEU A 63 13.35 7.94 -2.84
C LEU A 63 12.51 9.15 -3.26
#